data_AF-F3KDM0-F1
#
_entry.id   AF-F3KDM0-F1
#
_cell.length_a   1.000
_cell.length_b   1.000
_cell.length_c   1.000
_cell.angle_alpha   90.00
_cell.angle_beta   90.00
_cell.angle_gamma   90.00
#
_symmetry.space_group_name_H-M   'P 1'
#
loop_
_entity.id
_entity.type
_entity.pdbx_description
1 polymer ?
#
loop_
_entity_poly.entity_id
_entity_poly.type
_entity_poly.pdbx_seq_one_letter_code
_entity_poly.pdbx_strand_id
1 'polypeptide(L)'
;MRCEAVEVYFEDAIQGPQRRQMDTDIGDFVIYRKDHLPAYQLATAYDDVAQNISHVVRGCDLIDSTPRQIYLQKLLGKTSPQYAHLPVLAKADGQKLSKQNLAAPLNPDTSNSNLLKALTLLNQAPPKSLVGASCADIIDWAISNWQLNRVPRTSAIRKTQPDF
;
A
#
# COMPACT_ATOMS: atom_id res chain seq x y z
N MET A 1 -5.60 19.51 13.69
CA MET A 1 -6.83 19.74 12.91
C MET A 1 -7.94 19.06 13.64
N ARG A 2 -9.04 19.77 13.87
CA ARG A 2 -10.19 19.19 14.56
C ARG A 2 -10.98 18.28 13.62
N CYS A 3 -11.30 17.07 14.07
CA CYS A 3 -12.15 16.16 13.34
C CYS A 3 -13.63 16.40 13.68
N GLU A 4 -14.48 16.42 12.66
CA GLU A 4 -15.93 16.46 12.82
C GLU A 4 -16.48 15.05 13.06
N ALA A 5 -17.69 14.97 13.64
CA ALA A 5 -18.42 13.72 13.82
C ALA A 5 -18.99 13.22 12.49
N VAL A 6 -18.10 12.70 11.64
CA VAL A 6 -18.42 12.21 10.30
C VAL A 6 -17.75 10.86 10.05
N GLU A 7 -18.48 9.98 9.38
CA GLU A 7 -17.92 8.71 8.91
C GLU A 7 -17.18 8.91 7.57
N VAL A 8 -15.96 8.38 7.50
CA VAL A 8 -15.28 8.16 6.24
C VAL A 8 -15.40 6.70 5.86
N TYR A 9 -16.07 6.47 4.74
CA TYR A 9 -16.18 5.19 4.06
C TYR A 9 -15.39 5.19 2.76
N PHE A 10 -14.68 4.10 2.48
CA PHE A 10 -14.14 3.79 1.16
C PHE A 10 -14.12 2.29 0.90
N GLU A 11 -14.19 1.91 -0.37
CA GLU A 11 -14.04 0.51 -0.80
C GLU A 11 -12.58 0.28 -1.23
N ASP A 12 -11.83 -0.51 -0.47
CA ASP A 12 -10.49 -0.91 -0.90
C ASP A 12 -10.56 -2.05 -1.92
N ALA A 13 -9.91 -1.89 -3.06
CA ALA A 13 -9.97 -2.87 -4.14
C ALA A 13 -9.37 -4.25 -3.77
N ILE A 14 -8.55 -4.33 -2.71
CA ILE A 14 -7.98 -5.58 -2.20
C ILE A 14 -8.60 -5.93 -0.84
N GLN A 15 -8.53 -5.02 0.13
CA GLN A 15 -8.90 -5.26 1.53
C GLN A 15 -10.41 -5.12 1.80
N GLY A 16 -11.19 -4.68 0.80
CA GLY A 16 -12.63 -4.53 0.89
C GLY A 16 -13.10 -3.29 1.65
N PRO A 17 -14.37 -3.27 2.13
CA PRO A 17 -15.00 -2.08 2.71
C PRO A 17 -14.29 -1.60 3.98
N GLN A 18 -13.94 -0.31 4.04
CA GLN A 18 -13.33 0.34 5.20
C GLN A 18 -14.21 1.49 5.71
N ARG A 19 -14.48 1.53 7.01
CA ARG A 19 -15.24 2.61 7.69
C ARG A 19 -14.51 3.07 8.93
N ARG A 20 -14.43 4.38 9.15
CA ARG A 20 -13.88 5.01 10.36
C ARG A 20 -14.66 6.27 10.70
N GLN A 21 -14.95 6.45 11.98
CA GLN A 21 -15.46 7.69 12.54
C GLN A 21 -14.31 8.67 12.79
N MET A 22 -14.41 9.89 12.29
CA MET A 22 -13.29 10.82 12.31
C MET A 22 -13.01 11.41 13.70
N ASP A 23 -14.04 11.67 14.50
CA ASP A 23 -13.91 12.23 15.85
C ASP A 23 -13.53 11.17 16.90
N THR A 24 -14.05 9.94 16.80
CA THR A 24 -13.81 8.88 17.79
C THR A 24 -12.69 7.91 17.43
N ASP A 25 -12.66 7.38 16.20
CA ASP A 25 -11.69 6.33 15.84
C ASP A 25 -10.34 6.94 15.45
N ILE A 26 -10.37 8.14 14.86
CA ILE A 26 -9.20 8.83 14.33
C ILE A 26 -8.73 9.95 15.25
N GLY A 27 -9.65 10.78 15.72
CA GLY A 27 -9.39 11.96 16.55
C GLY A 27 -8.62 13.06 15.81
N ASP A 28 -8.38 14.16 16.51
CA ASP A 28 -7.63 15.29 15.98
C ASP A 28 -6.20 14.90 15.58
N PHE A 29 -5.78 15.29 14.38
CA PHE A 29 -4.44 14.97 13.88
C PHE A 29 -3.70 16.21 13.35
N VAL A 30 -2.37 16.13 13.37
CA VAL A 30 -1.48 17.20 12.91
C VAL A 30 -1.49 17.26 11.38
N ILE A 31 -1.74 18.44 10.82
CA ILE A 31 -1.68 18.71 9.36
C ILE A 31 -0.51 19.61 8.98
N TYR A 32 -0.02 20.41 9.94
CA TYR A 32 1.14 21.28 9.80
C TYR A 32 1.93 21.23 11.10
N ARG A 33 3.22 20.95 11.00
CA ARG A 33 4.07 20.67 12.15
C ARG A 33 4.72 21.96 12.68
N LYS A 34 5.24 21.92 13.90
CA LYS A 34 5.93 23.05 14.55
C LYS A 34 7.22 23.46 13.83
N ASP A 35 7.85 22.55 13.10
CA ASP A 35 9.03 22.80 12.27
C ASP A 35 8.69 23.34 10.87
N HIS A 36 7.48 23.89 10.71
CA HIS A 36 7.01 24.53 9.47
C HIS A 36 6.97 23.60 8.24
N LEU A 37 6.80 22.30 8.47
CA LEU A 37 6.60 21.32 7.41
C LEU A 37 5.15 20.82 7.39
N PRO A 38 4.52 20.65 6.21
CA PRO A 38 3.26 19.95 6.11
C PRO A 38 3.41 18.52 6.63
N ALA A 39 2.43 18.06 7.40
CA ALA A 39 2.41 16.67 7.82
C ALA A 39 2.14 15.76 6.63
N TYR A 40 2.59 14.50 6.70
CA TYR A 40 2.42 13.50 5.65
C TYR A 40 0.96 13.40 5.14
N GLN A 41 -0.01 13.49 6.06
CA GLN A 41 -1.43 13.40 5.71
C GLN A 41 -1.88 14.55 4.81
N LEU A 42 -1.41 15.77 5.06
CA LEU A 42 -1.75 16.94 4.24
C LEU A 42 -1.00 16.91 2.90
N ALA A 43 0.31 16.68 2.94
CA ALA A 43 1.13 16.66 1.73
C ALA A 43 0.62 15.63 0.71
N THR A 44 0.43 14.38 1.15
CA THR A 44 -0.05 13.29 0.27
C THR A 44 -1.46 13.57 -0.26
N ALA A 45 -2.39 13.97 0.61
CA ALA A 45 -3.77 14.24 0.22
C ALA A 45 -3.87 15.34 -0.84
N TYR A 46 -3.05 16.40 -0.68
CA TYR A 46 -3.00 17.52 -1.61
C TYR A 46 -2.34 17.13 -2.94
N ASP A 47 -1.18 16.47 -2.90
CA ASP A 47 -0.42 16.10 -4.10
C ASP A 47 -1.21 15.11 -4.98
N ASP A 48 -1.87 14.12 -4.38
CA ASP A 48 -2.73 13.18 -5.11
C ASP A 48 -3.82 13.92 -5.91
N VAL A 49 -4.44 14.94 -5.31
CA VAL A 49 -5.44 15.78 -5.99
C VAL A 49 -4.79 16.65 -7.06
N ALA A 50 -3.70 17.34 -6.73
CA ALA A 50 -3.04 18.27 -7.63
C ALA A 50 -2.53 17.58 -8.90
N GLN A 51 -2.11 16.32 -8.78
CA GLN A 51 -1.63 15.49 -9.88
C GLN A 51 -2.73 14.68 -10.57
N ASN A 52 -3.99 14.81 -10.14
CA ASN A 52 -5.13 14.05 -10.65
C ASN A 52 -4.93 12.53 -10.58
N ILE A 53 -4.34 12.04 -9.48
CA ILE A 53 -4.17 10.61 -9.26
C ILE A 53 -5.56 9.97 -9.18
N SER A 54 -5.79 8.93 -10.00
CA SER A 54 -7.06 8.20 -10.02
C SER A 54 -7.06 6.97 -9.12
N HIS A 55 -5.90 6.34 -8.94
CA HIS A 55 -5.72 5.11 -8.17
C HIS A 55 -4.45 5.19 -7.33
N VAL A 56 -4.58 4.93 -6.03
CA VAL A 56 -3.47 4.82 -5.11
C VAL A 56 -3.29 3.35 -4.74
N VAL A 57 -2.20 2.75 -5.22
CA VAL A 57 -1.80 1.37 -4.87
C VAL A 57 -0.58 1.42 -3.97
N ARG A 58 -0.71 0.99 -2.72
CA ARG A 58 0.36 1.10 -1.69
C ARG A 58 0.29 -0.01 -0.65
N GLY A 59 1.27 -0.07 0.25
CA GLY A 59 1.29 -1.07 1.34
C GLY A 59 0.18 -0.88 2.36
N CYS A 60 -0.35 -1.99 2.89
CA CYS A 60 -1.44 -2.03 3.86
C CYS A 60 -1.08 -1.42 5.22
N ASP A 61 0.20 -1.16 5.49
CA ASP A 61 0.64 -0.36 6.63
C ASP A 61 0.15 1.09 6.60
N LEU A 62 -0.28 1.58 5.44
CA LEU A 62 -0.83 2.92 5.26
C LEU A 62 -2.36 2.95 5.23
N ILE A 63 -3.04 1.80 5.43
CA ILE A 63 -4.50 1.74 5.30
C ILE A 63 -5.21 2.68 6.27
N ASP A 64 -4.72 2.80 7.51
CA ASP A 64 -5.29 3.70 8.53
C ASP A 64 -4.95 5.18 8.28
N SER A 65 -4.03 5.51 7.36
CA SER A 65 -3.81 6.89 6.91
C SER A 65 -4.87 7.35 5.91
N THR A 66 -5.44 6.41 5.15
CA THR A 66 -6.44 6.68 4.11
C THR A 66 -7.66 7.48 4.57
N PRO A 67 -8.34 7.18 5.70
CA PRO A 67 -9.49 7.97 6.13
C PRO A 67 -9.14 9.44 6.41
N ARG A 68 -7.94 9.72 6.96
CA ARG A 68 -7.45 11.08 7.18
C ARG A 68 -7.25 11.83 5.87
N GLN A 69 -6.68 11.16 4.87
CA GLN A 69 -6.40 11.74 3.55
C GLN A 69 -7.70 12.00 2.77
N ILE A 70 -8.64 11.05 2.78
CA ILE A 70 -9.97 11.22 2.20
C ILE A 70 -10.71 12.39 2.88
N TYR A 71 -10.66 12.48 4.21
CA TYR A 71 -11.30 13.57 4.94
C TYR A 71 -10.73 14.94 4.52
N LEU A 72 -9.41 15.06 4.41
CA LEU A 72 -8.77 16.28 3.92
C LEU A 72 -9.18 16.63 2.49
N GLN A 73 -9.19 15.65 1.58
CA GLN A 73 -9.59 15.87 0.18
C GLN A 73 -11.06 16.34 0.08
N LYS A 74 -11.95 15.76 0.90
CA LYS A 74 -13.35 16.20 0.98
C LYS A 74 -13.47 17.65 1.43
N LEU A 75 -12.71 18.07 2.43
CA LEU A 75 -12.71 19.46 2.89
C LEU A 75 -12.15 20.44 1.86
N LEU A 76 -11.25 19.98 0.99
CA LEU A 76 -10.79 20.74 -0.18
C LEU A 76 -11.82 20.77 -1.33
N GLY A 77 -12.97 20.12 -1.18
CA GLY A 77 -14.00 20.00 -2.21
C GLY A 77 -13.58 19.09 -3.36
N LYS A 78 -12.75 18.08 -3.10
CA LYS A 78 -12.14 17.22 -4.11
C LYS A 78 -12.61 15.77 -3.97
N THR A 79 -12.64 15.08 -5.11
CA THR A 79 -12.90 13.64 -5.16
C THR A 79 -11.65 12.86 -4.79
N SER A 80 -11.80 11.86 -3.93
CA SER A 80 -10.71 10.96 -3.58
C SER A 80 -10.43 9.92 -4.68
N PRO A 81 -9.17 9.47 -4.83
CA PRO A 81 -8.84 8.36 -5.72
C PRO A 81 -9.43 7.05 -5.20
N GLN A 82 -9.41 6.03 -6.05
CA GLN A 82 -9.63 4.65 -5.63
C GLN A 82 -8.39 4.12 -4.90
N TYR A 83 -8.57 3.30 -3.87
CA TYR A 83 -7.48 2.77 -3.07
C TYR A 83 -7.37 1.25 -3.21
N ALA A 84 -6.14 0.75 -3.23
CA ALA A 84 -5.83 -0.67 -3.14
C ALA A 84 -4.61 -0.86 -2.22
N HIS A 85 -4.79 -1.58 -1.12
CA HIS A 85 -3.73 -1.80 -0.14
C HIS A 85 -3.12 -3.20 -0.25
N LEU A 86 -1.88 -3.29 -0.74
CA LEU A 86 -1.12 -4.53 -0.87
C LEU A 86 -0.64 -5.03 0.50
N PRO A 87 -0.67 -6.35 0.77
CA PRO A 87 -0.10 -6.90 1.99
C PRO A 87 1.39 -6.54 2.12
N VAL A 88 1.83 -6.20 3.33
CA VAL A 88 3.26 -5.99 3.60
C VAL A 88 3.95 -7.30 3.94
N LEU A 89 5.25 -7.42 3.67
CA LEU A 89 5.99 -8.59 4.11
C LEU A 89 6.29 -8.49 5.61
N ALA A 90 6.09 -9.60 6.33
CA ALA A 90 6.42 -9.75 7.74
C ALA A 90 7.31 -10.97 7.98
N LYS A 91 8.10 -10.92 9.04
CA LYS A 91 8.85 -12.07 9.58
C LYS A 91 7.88 -13.12 10.13
N ALA A 92 8.40 -14.32 10.42
CA ALA A 92 7.61 -15.43 10.97
C ALA A 92 6.94 -15.07 12.32
N ASP A 93 7.60 -14.24 13.12
CA ASP A 93 7.10 -13.71 14.41
C ASP A 93 6.04 -12.60 14.25
N GLY A 94 5.68 -12.24 13.01
CA GLY A 94 4.69 -11.21 12.70
C GLY A 94 5.26 -9.80 12.63
N GLN A 95 6.55 -9.57 12.93
CA GLN A 95 7.15 -8.24 12.80
C GLN A 95 7.26 -7.85 11.34
N LYS A 96 6.77 -6.66 10.98
CA LYS A 96 6.90 -6.11 9.62
C LYS A 96 8.37 -6.06 9.21
N LEU A 97 8.66 -6.49 7.98
CA LEU A 97 9.98 -6.25 7.40
C LEU A 97 10.11 -4.76 7.09
N SER A 98 11.01 -4.10 7.81
CA SER A 98 11.32 -2.70 7.66
C SER A 98 12.83 -2.53 7.60
N LYS A 99 13.31 -1.39 7.10
CA LYS A 99 14.73 -1.03 7.16
C LYS A 99 15.26 -1.02 8.61
N GLN A 100 14.41 -0.70 9.58
CA GLN A 100 14.73 -0.77 11.01
C GLN A 100 14.89 -2.22 11.50
N ASN A 101 14.19 -3.17 10.89
CA ASN A 101 14.22 -4.59 11.24
C ASN A 101 15.22 -5.41 10.40
N LEU A 102 16.24 -4.74 9.85
CA LEU A 102 17.35 -5.32 9.08
C LEU A 102 16.90 -6.10 7.83
N ALA A 103 15.83 -5.64 7.16
CA ALA A 103 15.49 -6.20 5.86
C ALA A 103 16.66 -5.96 4.88
N ALA A 104 17.19 -7.04 4.29
CA ALA A 104 18.24 -6.95 3.30
C ALA A 104 17.81 -6.05 2.12
N PRO A 105 18.70 -5.20 1.59
CA PRO A 105 18.42 -4.44 0.40
C PRO A 105 18.15 -5.39 -0.78
N LEU A 106 17.42 -4.90 -1.79
CA LEU A 106 17.30 -5.65 -3.04
C LEU A 106 18.67 -5.76 -3.69
N ASN A 107 19.07 -6.98 -4.06
CA ASN A 107 20.26 -7.22 -4.87
C ASN A 107 19.88 -7.11 -6.37
N PRO A 108 20.46 -6.15 -7.13
CA PRO A 108 20.19 -6.01 -8.56
C PRO A 108 20.51 -7.28 -9.38
N ASP A 109 21.49 -8.07 -8.97
CA ASP A 109 21.91 -9.30 -9.67
C ASP A 109 20.85 -10.40 -9.59
N THR A 110 19.90 -10.30 -8.65
CA THR A 110 18.82 -11.28 -8.45
C THR A 110 17.44 -10.71 -8.80
N SER A 111 17.39 -9.60 -9.54
CA SER A 111 16.17 -8.88 -9.92
C SER A 111 15.08 -9.77 -10.52
N ASN A 112 15.43 -10.66 -11.45
CA ASN A 112 14.50 -11.61 -12.06
C ASN A 112 13.84 -12.53 -11.03
N SER A 113 14.64 -13.09 -10.12
CA SER A 113 14.16 -13.94 -9.03
C SER A 113 13.29 -13.15 -8.04
N ASN A 114 13.63 -11.89 -7.76
CA ASN A 114 12.86 -11.02 -6.88
C ASN A 114 11.47 -10.71 -7.46
N LEU A 115 11.39 -10.47 -8.77
CA LEU A 115 10.11 -10.30 -9.47
C LEU A 115 9.24 -11.55 -9.39
N LEU A 116 9.79 -12.73 -9.69
CA LEU A 116 9.05 -14.00 -9.61
C LEU A 116 8.58 -14.28 -8.17
N LYS A 117 9.42 -14.01 -7.17
CA LYS A 117 9.06 -14.12 -5.76
C LYS A 117 7.92 -13.17 -5.41
N ALA A 118 7.99 -11.90 -5.84
CA ALA A 118 6.93 -10.93 -5.59
C ALA A 118 5.60 -11.36 -6.24
N LEU A 119 5.60 -11.78 -7.50
CA LEU A 119 4.42 -12.30 -8.19
C LEU A 119 3.84 -13.53 -7.49
N THR A 120 4.70 -14.43 -7.01
CA THR A 120 4.28 -15.62 -6.25
C THR A 120 3.64 -15.23 -4.92
N LEU A 121 4.25 -14.31 -4.16
CA LEU A 121 3.72 -13.80 -2.89
C LEU A 121 2.38 -13.06 -3.08
N LEU A 122 2.22 -12.36 -4.19
CA LEU A 122 0.98 -11.70 -4.61
C LEU A 122 0.00 -12.67 -5.28
N ASN A 123 0.28 -13.98 -5.22
CA ASN A 123 -0.56 -15.08 -5.69
C ASN A 123 -0.95 -14.98 -7.18
N GLN A 124 -0.06 -14.43 -8.01
CA GLN A 124 -0.28 -14.28 -9.46
C GLN A 124 0.01 -15.56 -10.26
N ALA A 125 0.66 -16.56 -9.65
CA ALA A 125 1.01 -17.86 -10.25
C ALA A 125 1.80 -17.77 -11.58
N PRO A 126 3.00 -17.15 -11.59
CA PRO A 126 3.87 -17.16 -12.78
C PRO A 126 4.25 -18.59 -13.19
N PRO A 127 4.24 -18.92 -14.49
CA PRO A 127 4.61 -20.24 -14.96
C PRO A 127 6.10 -20.50 -14.74
N LYS A 128 6.46 -21.77 -14.52
CA LYS A 128 7.86 -22.20 -14.31
C LYS A 128 8.77 -21.87 -15.49
N SER A 129 8.23 -21.68 -16.69
CA SER A 129 8.97 -21.26 -17.89
C SER A 129 9.63 -19.89 -17.76
N LEU A 130 9.18 -19.04 -16.83
CA LEU A 130 9.79 -17.74 -16.57
C LEU A 130 11.03 -17.81 -15.66
N VAL A 131 11.34 -18.98 -15.09
CA VAL A 131 12.56 -19.13 -14.28
C VAL A 131 13.78 -18.93 -15.18
N GLY A 132 14.59 -17.93 -14.84
CA GLY A 132 15.76 -17.54 -15.64
C GLY A 132 15.46 -16.56 -16.79
N ALA A 133 14.19 -16.20 -17.00
CA ALA A 133 13.82 -15.19 -18.00
C ALA A 133 14.32 -13.79 -17.60
N SER A 134 14.33 -12.87 -18.57
CA SER A 134 14.71 -11.48 -18.32
C SER A 134 13.66 -10.76 -17.47
N CYS A 135 14.04 -9.66 -16.80
CA CYS A 135 13.08 -8.84 -16.09
C CYS A 135 11.97 -8.30 -17.00
N ALA A 136 12.30 -7.97 -18.25
CA ALA A 136 11.33 -7.50 -19.23
C ALA A 136 10.27 -8.57 -19.52
N ASP A 137 10.70 -9.81 -19.84
CA ASP A 137 9.76 -10.91 -20.13
C ASP A 137 8.85 -11.23 -18.94
N ILE A 138 9.39 -11.16 -17.71
CA ILE A 138 8.62 -11.39 -16.48
C ILE A 138 7.58 -10.28 -16.28
N ILE A 139 7.95 -9.02 -16.54
CA ILE A 139 7.05 -7.86 -16.44
C ILE A 139 5.97 -7.92 -17.52
N ASP A 140 6.33 -8.23 -18.77
CA ASP A 140 5.37 -8.35 -19.88
C ASP A 140 4.35 -9.46 -19.63
N TRP A 141 4.81 -10.60 -19.12
CA TRP A 141 3.93 -11.66 -18.67
C TRP A 141 3.02 -11.17 -17.52
N ALA A 142 3.58 -10.48 -16.52
CA ALA A 142 2.81 -9.98 -15.39
C ALA A 142 1.73 -9.00 -15.81
N ILE A 143 2.04 -8.04 -16.69
CA ILE A 143 1.05 -7.08 -17.22
C ILE A 143 -0.10 -7.82 -17.91
N SER A 144 0.22 -8.82 -18.73
CA SER A 144 -0.78 -9.57 -19.51
C SER A 144 -1.64 -10.51 -18.67
N ASN A 145 -1.15 -10.93 -17.49
CA ASN A 145 -1.80 -11.95 -16.66
C ASN A 145 -2.21 -11.45 -15.27
N TRP A 146 -2.03 -10.15 -14.99
CA TRP A 146 -2.30 -9.58 -13.66
C TRP A 146 -3.77 -9.72 -13.28
N GLN A 147 -3.99 -10.21 -12.06
CA GLN A 147 -5.33 -10.36 -11.50
C GLN A 147 -5.34 -9.82 -10.06
N LEU A 148 -5.88 -8.60 -9.91
CA LEU A 148 -5.91 -7.89 -8.63
C LEU A 148 -6.68 -8.67 -7.55
N ASN A 149 -7.77 -9.34 -7.93
CA ASN A 149 -8.60 -10.16 -7.03
C ASN A 149 -7.86 -11.39 -6.46
N ARG A 150 -6.72 -11.79 -7.04
CA ARG A 150 -5.87 -12.88 -6.51
C ARG A 150 -4.97 -12.42 -5.38
N VAL A 151 -4.70 -11.11 -5.28
CA VAL A 151 -3.85 -10.55 -4.22
C VAL A 151 -4.44 -10.93 -2.85
N PRO A 152 -3.64 -11.50 -1.93
CA PRO A 152 -4.14 -11.91 -0.63
C PRO A 152 -4.78 -10.77 0.16
N ARG A 153 -6.02 -10.99 0.64
CA ARG A 153 -6.76 -10.07 1.51
C ARG A 153 -6.30 -10.17 2.96
N THR A 154 -5.04 -9.84 3.19
CA THR A 154 -4.41 -9.79 4.50
C THR A 154 -3.59 -8.52 4.62
N SER A 155 -3.37 -8.05 5.85
CA SER A 155 -2.48 -6.91 6.10
C SER A 155 -1.02 -7.27 5.84
N ALA A 156 -0.64 -8.53 6.10
CA ALA A 156 0.73 -8.98 5.92
C ALA A 156 0.85 -10.43 5.43
N ILE A 157 1.88 -10.68 4.61
CA ILE A 157 2.33 -12.02 4.22
C ILE A 157 3.53 -12.39 5.10
N ARG A 158 3.36 -13.44 5.92
CA ARG A 158 4.41 -13.93 6.82
C ARG A 158 5.37 -14.84 6.07
N LYS A 159 6.67 -14.58 6.17
CA LYS A 159 7.71 -15.48 5.68
C LYS A 159 7.78 -16.72 6.58
N THR A 160 7.68 -17.91 6.00
CA THR A 160 7.78 -19.19 6.71
C THR A 160 9.20 -19.76 6.76
N GLN A 161 10.17 -19.16 6.07
CA GLN A 161 11.58 -19.58 6.10
C GLN A 161 12.55 -18.39 6.28
N PRO A 162 13.74 -18.63 6.88
CA PRO A 162 14.65 -17.57 7.30
C PRO A 162 15.46 -16.94 6.17
N ASP A 163 15.60 -17.61 5.02
CA ASP A 163 16.68 -17.30 4.08
C ASP A 163 16.22 -16.44 2.91
N PHE A 164 16.44 -15.14 3.10
CA PHE A 164 16.92 -14.23 2.07
C PHE A 164 18.39 -13.94 2.35
#